data_AF-J2PQ32-F1
#
_entry.id   AF-J2PQ32-F1
#
_cell.length_a   1.000
_cell.length_b   1.000
_cell.length_c   1.000
_cell.angle_alpha   90.00
_cell.angle_beta   90.00
_cell.angle_gamma   90.00
#
_symmetry.space_group_name_H-M   'P 1'
#
loop_
_entity.id
_entity.type
_entity.pdbx_description
1 polymer ?
#
loop_
_entity_poly.entity_id
_entity_poly.type
_entity_poly.pdbx_seq_one_letter_code
_entity_poly.pdbx_strand_id
1 'polypeptide(L)'
;MAIDPLCQQFGGVLGISPQIINGVCTLMTVRNFPVTILGRPSRSALTIPMMFSFESVDQNGKALCLGETVILPEEINPFISVLRHYDILVTALHNHWLFNNPGIMFIHFESIDEPIQFAYKARHAISVLIQ
;
A
#
# COMPACT_ATOMS: atom_id res chain seq x y z
N MET A 1 -3.69 1.32 -24.24
CA MET A 1 -3.46 2.72 -23.85
C MET A 1 -2.06 2.81 -23.29
N ALA A 2 -1.27 3.81 -23.69
CA ALA A 2 0.01 4.06 -23.05
C ALA A 2 -0.26 4.48 -21.59
N ILE A 3 0.55 3.98 -20.66
CA ILE A 3 0.48 4.39 -19.26
C ILE A 3 0.97 5.84 -19.17
N ASP A 4 0.20 6.68 -18.50
CA ASP A 4 0.52 8.10 -18.29
C ASP A 4 1.93 8.28 -17.66
N PRO A 5 2.74 9.26 -18.11
CA PRO A 5 4.06 9.54 -17.52
C PRO A 5 4.06 9.73 -16.00
N LEU A 6 3.03 10.35 -15.43
CA LEU A 6 2.85 10.50 -13.98
C LEU A 6 2.69 9.14 -13.31
N CYS A 7 1.90 8.24 -13.90
CA CYS A 7 1.71 6.89 -13.39
C CYS A 7 3.00 6.05 -13.48
N GLN A 8 3.80 6.26 -14.54
CA GLN A 8 5.15 5.68 -14.65
C GLN A 8 6.09 6.19 -13.56
N GLN A 9 6.12 7.49 -13.30
CA GLN A 9 6.94 8.08 -12.24
C GLN A 9 6.50 7.60 -10.85
N PHE A 10 5.20 7.52 -10.61
CA PHE A 10 4.62 6.99 -9.37
C PHE A 10 5.14 5.57 -9.08
N GLY A 11 5.05 4.68 -10.08
CA GLY A 11 5.62 3.34 -10.02
C GLY A 11 7.13 3.34 -9.81
N GLY A 12 7.86 4.23 -10.48
CA GLY A 12 9.31 4.37 -10.35
C GLY A 12 9.77 4.75 -8.95
N VAL A 13 9.04 5.64 -8.25
CA VAL A 13 9.37 6.00 -6.86
C VAL A 13 9.22 4.80 -5.93
N LEU A 14 8.17 3.99 -6.09
CA LEU A 14 7.93 2.82 -5.25
C LEU A 14 8.65 1.56 -5.73
N GLY A 15 9.26 1.58 -6.92
CA GLY A 15 9.91 0.41 -7.53
C GLY A 15 8.91 -0.67 -7.97
N ILE A 16 7.65 -0.30 -8.24
CA ILE A 16 6.57 -1.21 -8.61
C ILE A 16 6.06 -0.82 -10.00
N SER A 17 5.95 -1.79 -10.91
CA SER A 17 5.41 -1.54 -12.25
C SER A 17 3.94 -1.11 -12.18
N PRO A 18 3.56 0.02 -12.79
CA PRO A 18 2.19 0.50 -12.77
C PRO A 18 1.28 -0.25 -13.74
N GLN A 19 -0.01 -0.24 -13.42
CA GLN A 19 -1.09 -0.68 -14.27
C GLN A 19 -2.25 0.33 -14.23
N ILE A 20 -3.00 0.43 -15.32
CA ILE A 20 -4.25 1.18 -15.35
C ILE A 20 -5.40 0.19 -15.19
N ILE A 21 -6.09 0.22 -14.06
CA ILE A 21 -7.22 -0.64 -13.75
C ILE A 21 -8.45 0.25 -13.59
N ASN A 22 -9.46 0.07 -14.43
CA ASN A 22 -10.69 0.91 -14.42
C ASN A 22 -10.42 2.43 -14.46
N GLY A 23 -9.36 2.86 -15.15
CA GLY A 23 -8.95 4.26 -15.24
C GLY A 23 -8.09 4.78 -14.07
N VAL A 24 -7.79 3.92 -13.09
CA VAL A 24 -6.98 4.26 -11.91
C VAL A 24 -5.54 3.81 -12.10
N CYS A 25 -4.57 4.68 -11.79
CA CYS A 25 -3.17 4.28 -11.70
C CYS A 25 -2.99 3.41 -10.46
N THR A 26 -2.67 2.13 -10.67
CA THR A 26 -2.57 1.12 -9.60
C THR A 26 -1.19 0.48 -9.62
N LEU A 27 -0.56 0.43 -8.45
CA LEU A 27 0.64 -0.35 -8.19
C LEU A 27 0.25 -1.52 -7.30
N MET A 28 0.63 -2.73 -7.72
CA MET A 28 0.40 -3.94 -6.92
C MET A 28 1.69 -4.74 -6.82
N THR A 29 2.04 -5.11 -5.60
CA THR A 29 3.09 -6.09 -5.31
C THR A 29 2.65 -6.96 -4.14
N VAL A 30 3.50 -7.90 -3.73
CA VAL A 30 3.28 -8.73 -2.57
C VAL A 30 4.43 -8.62 -1.59
N ARG A 31 4.13 -8.71 -0.29
CA ARG A 31 5.13 -8.82 0.77
C ARG A 31 5.66 -10.26 0.86
N ASN A 32 6.90 -10.45 1.33
CA ASN A 32 7.57 -11.75 1.30
C ASN A 32 7.85 -12.31 2.70
N PHE A 33 6.81 -12.73 3.41
CA PHE A 33 6.96 -13.40 4.71
C PHE A 33 6.13 -14.69 4.78
N PRO A 34 6.52 -15.67 5.62
CA PRO A 34 5.82 -16.94 5.71
C PRO A 34 4.47 -16.73 6.39
N VAL A 35 3.37 -16.90 5.64
CA VAL A 35 2.02 -16.96 6.20
C VAL A 35 1.37 -18.29 5.86
N THR A 36 0.62 -18.83 6.81
CA THR A 36 -0.21 -20.00 6.64
C THR A 36 -1.67 -19.66 6.89
N ILE A 37 -2.58 -20.28 6.14
CA ILE A 37 -4.03 -20.23 6.35
C ILE A 37 -4.49 -21.67 6.53
N LEU A 38 -5.20 -21.96 7.62
CA LEU A 38 -5.66 -23.33 7.93
C LEU A 38 -4.49 -24.36 7.89
N GLY A 39 -3.31 -23.94 8.37
CA GLY A 39 -2.10 -24.78 8.38
C GLY A 39 -1.42 -25.00 7.03
N ARG A 40 -1.87 -24.33 5.95
CA ARG A 40 -1.26 -24.42 4.61
C ARG A 40 -0.51 -23.12 4.27
N PRO A 41 0.74 -23.19 3.76
CA PRO A 41 1.45 -21.99 3.30
C PRO A 41 0.68 -21.26 2.20
N SER A 42 0.65 -19.93 2.26
CA SER A 42 0.09 -19.09 1.21
C SER A 42 1.12 -18.13 0.64
N ARG A 43 1.05 -17.92 -0.68
CA ARG A 43 1.75 -16.86 -1.42
C ARG A 43 0.76 -16.00 -2.23
N SER A 44 -0.53 -16.11 -1.92
CA SER A 44 -1.59 -15.41 -2.64
C SER A 44 -1.53 -13.92 -2.36
N ALA A 45 -1.79 -13.09 -3.38
CA ALA A 45 -2.01 -11.65 -3.18
C ALA A 45 -3.19 -11.35 -2.23
N LEU A 46 -4.06 -12.32 -1.94
CA LEU A 46 -5.12 -12.21 -0.93
C LEU A 46 -4.58 -12.28 0.52
N THR A 47 -3.37 -12.78 0.73
CA THR A 47 -2.77 -12.95 2.07
C THR A 47 -1.58 -12.06 2.30
N ILE A 48 -0.91 -11.60 1.24
CA ILE A 48 0.31 -10.79 1.32
C ILE A 48 0.27 -9.53 0.43
N PRO A 49 -0.86 -8.81 0.28
CA PRO A 49 -0.93 -7.67 -0.62
C PRO A 49 -0.10 -6.47 -0.13
N MET A 50 0.40 -5.71 -1.09
CA MET A 50 0.81 -4.32 -0.92
C MET A 50 0.41 -3.56 -2.17
N MET A 51 -0.45 -2.56 -2.03
CA MET A 51 -0.99 -1.80 -3.15
C MET A 51 -1.01 -0.30 -2.87
N PHE A 52 -0.88 0.46 -3.95
CA PHE A 52 -0.96 1.91 -3.94
C PHE A 52 -1.72 2.37 -5.18
N SER A 53 -2.50 3.44 -5.06
CA SER A 53 -3.14 4.04 -6.21
C SER A 53 -3.24 5.55 -6.09
N PHE A 54 -3.48 6.19 -7.23
CA PHE A 54 -4.03 7.52 -7.26
C PHE A 54 -5.07 7.67 -8.37
N GLU A 55 -6.04 8.53 -8.12
CA GLU A 55 -7.12 8.88 -9.05
C GLU A 55 -7.66 10.29 -8.77
N SER A 56 -8.60 10.75 -9.60
CA SER A 56 -9.30 12.04 -9.41
C SER A 56 -8.35 13.23 -9.24
N VAL A 57 -7.34 13.34 -10.11
CA VAL A 57 -6.38 14.45 -10.10
C VAL A 57 -7.10 15.79 -10.35
N ASP A 58 -6.92 16.75 -9.46
CA ASP A 58 -7.51 18.08 -9.51
C ASP A 58 -6.64 19.08 -10.30
N GLN A 59 -7.15 20.29 -10.47
CA GLN A 59 -6.46 21.38 -11.19
C GLN A 59 -5.16 21.87 -10.51
N ASN A 60 -4.95 21.51 -9.24
CA ASN A 60 -3.73 21.85 -8.48
C ASN A 60 -2.73 20.68 -8.49
N GLY A 61 -3.00 19.59 -9.21
CA GLY A 61 -2.13 18.41 -9.29
C GLY A 61 -2.26 17.47 -8.09
N LYS A 62 -3.22 17.68 -7.19
CA LYS A 62 -3.50 16.78 -6.07
C LYS A 62 -4.49 15.70 -6.51
N ALA A 63 -4.37 14.52 -5.92
CA ALA A 63 -5.18 13.36 -6.25
C ALA A 63 -5.73 12.71 -4.98
N LEU A 64 -6.77 11.90 -5.13
CA LEU A 64 -7.08 10.89 -4.12
C LEU A 64 -5.99 9.81 -4.20
N CYS A 65 -5.19 9.71 -3.14
CA CYS A 65 -4.13 8.72 -3.02
C CYS A 65 -4.48 7.69 -1.96
N LEU A 66 -4.43 6.41 -2.33
CA LEU A 66 -4.79 5.29 -1.47
C LEU A 66 -3.61 4.34 -1.35
N GLY A 67 -3.51 3.67 -0.19
CA GLY A 67 -2.62 2.54 -0.03
C GLY A 67 -3.18 1.51 0.93
N GLU A 68 -2.81 0.26 0.69
CA GLU A 68 -3.03 -0.82 1.63
C GLU A 68 -1.83 -1.75 1.69
N THR A 69 -1.65 -2.39 2.85
CA THR A 69 -0.74 -3.52 2.94
C THR A 69 -1.14 -4.47 4.06
N VAL A 70 -0.80 -5.74 3.90
CA VAL A 70 -0.75 -6.65 5.04
C VAL A 70 0.33 -6.19 6.02
N ILE A 71 0.08 -6.37 7.31
CA ILE A 71 0.96 -5.89 8.37
C ILE A 71 1.03 -6.89 9.53
N LEU A 72 2.21 -7.05 10.12
CA LEU A 72 2.41 -7.82 11.34
C LEU A 72 2.08 -6.96 12.58
N PRO A 73 1.58 -7.55 13.68
CA PRO A 73 1.23 -6.82 14.91
C PRO A 73 2.32 -5.88 15.42
N GLU A 74 3.58 -6.32 15.36
CA GLU A 74 4.76 -5.56 15.77
C GLU A 74 5.06 -4.35 14.86
N GLU A 75 4.59 -4.36 13.61
CA GLU A 75 4.81 -3.31 12.63
C GLU A 75 3.75 -2.20 12.68
N ILE A 76 2.59 -2.48 13.28
CA ILE A 76 1.42 -1.59 13.27
C ILE A 76 1.77 -0.19 13.77
N ASN A 77 2.28 -0.08 14.99
CA ASN A 77 2.54 1.23 15.59
C ASN A 77 3.70 1.98 14.92
N PRO A 78 4.85 1.35 14.59
CA PRO A 78 5.89 1.99 13.79
C PRO A 78 5.37 2.54 12.45
N PHE A 79 4.62 1.74 11.70
CA PHE A 79 4.09 2.13 10.40
C PHE A 79 3.08 3.28 10.51
N ILE A 80 2.11 3.19 11.43
CA ILE A 80 1.13 4.25 11.71
C ILE A 80 1.82 5.56 12.12
N SER A 81 2.89 5.48 12.91
CA SER A 81 3.61 6.66 13.37
C SER A 81 4.25 7.42 12.20
N VAL A 82 4.82 6.71 11.22
CA VAL A 82 5.40 7.33 10.02
C VAL A 82 4.32 7.90 9.11
N LEU A 83 3.21 7.17 8.89
CA LEU A 83 2.08 7.70 8.10
C LEU A 83 1.55 9.01 8.69
N ARG A 84 1.32 9.05 10.01
CA ARG A 84 0.84 10.26 10.71
C ARG A 84 1.85 11.40 10.67
N HIS A 85 3.15 11.11 10.71
CA HIS A 85 4.18 12.14 10.58
C HIS A 85 4.10 12.88 9.23
N TYR A 86 3.61 12.20 8.18
CA TYR A 86 3.43 12.76 6.84
C TYR A 86 2.00 13.21 6.53
N ASP A 87 1.15 13.36 7.56
CA ASP A 87 -0.26 13.70 7.45
C ASP A 87 -1.09 12.73 6.57
N ILE A 88 -0.66 11.46 6.49
CA ILE A 88 -1.43 10.40 5.84
C ILE A 88 -2.39 9.79 6.86
N LEU A 89 -3.68 9.78 6.53
CA LEU A 89 -4.73 9.26 7.39
C LEU A 89 -4.72 7.73 7.36
N VAL A 90 -4.77 7.10 8.53
CA VAL A 90 -5.00 5.67 8.68
C VAL A 90 -6.49 5.45 8.91
N THR A 91 -7.16 4.78 7.99
CA THR A 91 -8.64 4.70 7.96
C THR A 91 -9.18 3.35 8.38
N ALA A 92 -8.42 2.27 8.16
CA ALA A 92 -8.81 0.95 8.64
C ALA A 92 -7.60 0.13 9.11
N LEU A 93 -7.83 -0.64 10.17
CA LEU A 93 -6.93 -1.69 10.65
C LEU A 93 -7.80 -2.89 11.04
N HIS A 94 -7.71 -3.97 10.29
CA HIS A 94 -8.59 -5.13 10.44
C HIS A 94 -7.90 -6.43 10.01
N ASN A 95 -8.61 -7.55 10.12
CA ASN A 95 -8.11 -8.85 9.70
C ASN A 95 -9.05 -9.46 8.64
N HIS A 96 -8.50 -10.13 7.63
CA HIS A 96 -9.26 -10.86 6.61
C HIS A 96 -9.38 -12.35 6.94
N TRP A 97 -8.49 -12.91 7.77
CA TRP A 97 -8.34 -14.35 7.97
C TRP A 97 -8.36 -14.71 9.46
N LEU A 98 -9.26 -15.57 9.93
CA LEU A 98 -9.34 -15.91 11.36
C LEU A 98 -8.30 -16.94 11.82
N PHE A 99 -7.84 -17.80 10.93
CA PHE A 99 -7.01 -18.98 11.24
C PHE A 99 -5.67 -18.93 10.52
N ASN A 100 -5.06 -17.74 10.54
CA ASN A 100 -3.77 -17.46 9.95
C ASN A 100 -2.64 -17.58 10.99
N ASN A 101 -1.44 -17.91 10.53
CA ASN A 101 -0.23 -17.88 11.33
C ASN A 101 0.98 -17.45 10.48
N PRO A 102 1.76 -16.41 10.88
CA PRO A 102 1.56 -15.58 12.07
C PRO A 102 0.27 -14.76 11.97
N GLY A 103 -0.17 -14.19 13.10
CA GLY A 103 -1.24 -13.19 13.13
C GLY A 103 -0.90 -12.04 12.17
N ILE A 104 -1.61 -11.90 11.05
CA ILE A 104 -1.50 -10.80 10.11
C ILE A 104 -2.75 -9.95 10.21
N MET A 105 -2.57 -8.66 9.96
CA MET A 105 -3.65 -7.69 9.82
C MET A 105 -3.49 -6.98 8.48
N PHE A 106 -4.43 -6.11 8.16
CA PHE A 106 -4.48 -5.30 6.95
C PHE A 106 -4.71 -3.87 7.38
N ILE A 107 -3.92 -2.96 6.81
CA ILE A 107 -4.02 -1.54 7.11
C ILE A 107 -4.30 -0.76 5.83
N HIS A 108 -5.22 0.19 5.92
CA HIS A 108 -5.65 1.07 4.83
C HIS A 108 -5.34 2.51 5.22
N PHE A 109 -4.83 3.27 4.25
CA PHE A 109 -4.46 4.66 4.47
C PHE A 109 -4.70 5.50 3.22
N GLU A 110 -5.02 6.78 3.44
CA GLU A 110 -5.43 7.70 2.38
C GLU A 110 -4.93 9.12 2.62
N SER A 111 -4.83 9.89 1.53
CA SER A 111 -4.55 11.33 1.57
C SER A 111 -5.02 12.00 0.29
N ILE A 112 -5.27 13.31 0.37
CA ILE A 112 -5.34 14.18 -0.82
C ILE A 112 -3.98 14.83 -1.00
N ASP A 113 -3.20 14.36 -1.98
CA ASP A 113 -1.80 14.74 -2.11
C ASP A 113 -1.35 14.73 -3.58
N GLU A 114 -0.20 15.34 -3.87
CA GLU A 114 0.46 15.12 -5.16
C GLU A 114 0.92 13.65 -5.25
N PRO A 115 0.60 12.90 -6.32
CA PRO A 115 0.88 11.45 -6.39
C PRO A 115 2.34 11.08 -6.13
N ILE A 116 3.29 11.88 -6.64
CA ILE A 116 4.71 11.62 -6.45
C ILE A 116 5.14 11.88 -5.01
N GLN A 117 4.59 12.91 -4.34
CA GLN A 117 4.86 13.16 -2.92
C GLN A 117 4.28 12.04 -2.05
N PHE A 118 3.05 11.60 -2.34
CA PHE A 118 2.47 10.42 -1.69
C PHE A 118 3.36 9.19 -1.85
N ALA A 119 3.88 8.93 -3.06
CA ALA A 119 4.78 7.80 -3.30
C ALA A 119 6.04 7.84 -2.43
N TYR A 120 6.67 9.01 -2.27
CA TYR A 120 7.84 9.16 -1.41
C TYR A 120 7.50 8.93 0.07
N LYS A 121 6.41 9.55 0.56
CA LYS A 121 5.93 9.37 1.93
C LYS A 121 5.58 7.91 2.23
N ALA A 122 4.88 7.25 1.31
CA ALA A 122 4.56 5.83 1.38
C ALA A 122 5.82 4.97 1.38
N ARG A 123 6.80 5.25 0.52
CA ARG A 123 8.10 4.56 0.52
C ARG A 123 8.82 4.68 1.87
N HIS A 124 8.80 5.86 2.50
CA HIS A 124 9.34 6.04 3.85
C HIS A 124 8.59 5.20 4.88
N ALA A 125 7.26 5.18 4.83
CA ALA A 125 6.47 4.35 5.74
C ALA A 125 6.80 2.86 5.56
N ILE A 126 6.87 2.35 4.32
CA ILE A 126 7.19 0.94 4.03
C ILE A 126 8.59 0.56 4.55
N SER A 127 9.52 1.51 4.67
CA SER A 127 10.89 1.21 5.12
C SER A 127 10.99 0.70 6.56
N VAL A 128 9.93 0.87 7.38
CA VAL A 128 9.89 0.32 8.75
C VAL A 128 9.27 -1.07 8.83
N LEU A 129 8.75 -1.59 7.72
CA LEU A 129 8.22 -2.94 7.64
C LEU A 129 9.37 -3.95 7.52
N ILE A 130 9.22 -5.09 8.19
CA ILE A 130 10.16 -6.21 8.12
C ILE A 130 10.00 -6.86 6.74
N GLN A 131 11.13 -7.19 6.10
CA GLN A 131 11.16 -7.81 4.76
C GLN A 131 10.90 -9.30 4.80
#